data_AF-A0A976DW31-F1
#
_entry.id   AF-A0A976DW31-F1
#
_cell.length_a   1.000
_cell.length_b   1.000
_cell.length_c   1.000
_cell.angle_alpha   90.00
_cell.angle_beta   90.00
_cell.angle_gamma   90.00
#
_symmetry.space_group_name_H-M   'P 1'
#
loop_
_entity.id
_entity.type
_entity.pdbx_description
1 polymer ?
#
loop_
_entity_poly.entity_id
_entity_poly.type
_entity_poly.pdbx_seq_one_letter_code
_entity_poly.pdbx_strand_id
1 'polypeptide(L)'
;MTRFALGMRGPTLYERVGSVAGVANSESNVGTTLARLDVDKDGLFTTIDATVLARYMAGFRNAALVRGLSIENNVAPPNAASITSYIEGGCVLSTPSFTSKQAAARLLQQGTWGASNAEITATSNLTPDAWITDQFTKPRSLYTPYAETLIAQNKVAGNPRCNQLDSGCPWAVHGPMFYKMALEGQDQLRQRVTNALLQTLVVSIGN
;
A
#
# COMPACT_ATOMS: atom_id res chain seq x y z
N MET A 1 13.95 2.82 35.52
CA MET A 1 13.45 1.76 34.62
C MET A 1 12.88 0.58 35.39
N THR A 2 13.66 -0.12 36.24
CA THR A 2 13.19 -1.30 37.00
C THR A 2 11.96 -1.05 37.86
N ARG A 3 11.84 0.13 38.50
CA ARG A 3 10.69 0.51 39.33
C ARG A 3 9.39 0.67 38.51
N PHE A 4 9.45 1.31 37.34
CA PHE A 4 8.30 1.49 36.45
C PHE A 4 7.80 0.16 35.87
N ALA A 5 8.73 -0.74 35.50
CA ALA A 5 8.41 -2.09 35.04
C ALA A 5 7.74 -2.95 36.14
N LEU A 6 7.94 -2.61 37.42
CA LEU A 6 7.28 -3.21 38.57
C LEU A 6 5.93 -2.53 38.91
N GLY A 7 5.39 -1.70 38.00
CA GLY A 7 4.10 -1.02 38.18
C GLY A 7 4.14 0.20 39.11
N MET A 8 5.33 0.62 39.56
CA MET A 8 5.47 1.81 40.41
C MET A 8 5.18 3.09 39.62
N ARG A 9 4.41 4.01 40.20
CA ARG A 9 3.99 5.30 39.63
C ARG A 9 4.24 6.43 40.63
N GLY A 10 4.38 7.64 40.12
CA GLY A 10 4.51 8.87 40.88
C GLY A 10 5.79 8.91 41.74
N PRO A 11 5.69 9.36 43.02
CA PRO A 11 6.80 9.52 43.97
C PRO A 11 7.82 8.38 44.05
N THR A 12 7.34 7.16 43.89
CA THR A 12 8.12 5.92 44.04
C THR A 12 9.16 5.73 42.92
N LEU A 13 9.02 6.45 41.80
CA LEU A 13 9.98 6.46 40.71
C LEU A 13 11.23 7.29 41.00
N TYR A 14 11.19 8.23 41.95
CA TYR A 14 12.22 9.25 42.13
C TYR A 14 12.64 9.53 43.58
N GLU A 15 12.43 8.59 44.52
CA GLU A 15 12.76 8.72 45.97
C GLU A 15 14.21 9.18 46.30
N ARG A 16 15.10 9.34 45.31
CA ARG A 16 16.46 9.85 45.47
C ARG A 16 16.78 11.18 44.76
N VAL A 17 15.84 11.79 44.02
CA VAL A 17 16.09 13.03 43.24
C VAL A 17 15.03 14.07 43.59
N GLY A 18 15.41 15.03 44.44
CA GLY A 18 14.51 15.95 45.14
C GLY A 18 13.93 17.11 44.33
N SER A 19 13.31 16.90 43.16
CA SER A 19 12.49 17.96 42.53
C SER A 19 11.26 17.44 41.77
N VAL A 20 10.10 18.05 42.06
CA VAL A 20 8.77 17.60 41.61
C VAL A 20 8.45 18.05 40.17
N ALA A 21 9.12 19.08 39.65
CA ALA A 21 8.95 19.55 38.27
C ALA A 21 9.53 18.58 37.21
N GLY A 22 10.48 17.72 37.61
CA GLY A 22 11.01 16.66 36.74
C GLY A 22 10.09 15.44 36.64
N VAL A 23 9.04 15.34 37.48
CA VAL A 23 8.27 14.10 37.70
C VAL A 23 7.26 13.84 36.58
N ALA A 24 6.44 14.83 36.22
CA ALA A 24 5.50 14.71 35.11
C ALA A 24 6.24 14.46 33.78
N ASN A 25 7.39 15.11 33.60
CA ASN A 25 8.25 14.89 32.45
C ASN A 25 8.89 13.50 32.48
N SER A 26 9.31 12.98 33.64
CA SER A 26 9.92 11.65 33.74
C SER A 26 8.93 10.53 33.44
N GLU A 27 7.71 10.60 33.97
CA GLU A 27 6.68 9.59 33.68
C GLU A 27 6.20 9.66 32.23
N SER A 28 6.01 10.86 31.70
CA SER A 28 5.68 11.07 30.28
C SER A 28 6.81 10.60 29.37
N ASN A 29 8.07 10.93 29.67
CA ASN A 29 9.24 10.51 28.90
C ASN A 29 9.45 9.00 28.97
N VAL A 30 9.27 8.37 30.14
CA VAL A 30 9.39 6.91 30.28
C VAL A 30 8.22 6.20 29.58
N GLY A 31 6.99 6.68 29.72
CA GLY A 31 5.82 6.11 29.04
C GLY A 31 5.89 6.22 27.52
N THR A 32 6.28 7.39 27.00
CA THR A 32 6.47 7.61 25.55
C THR A 32 7.65 6.82 25.00
N THR A 33 8.74 6.66 25.76
CA THR A 33 9.90 5.87 25.34
C THR A 33 9.58 4.36 25.34
N LEU A 34 8.85 3.86 26.33
CA LEU A 34 8.48 2.44 26.41
C LEU A 34 7.50 2.04 25.31
N ALA A 35 6.53 2.88 24.96
CA ALA A 35 5.62 2.63 23.83
C ALA A 35 6.34 2.56 22.46
N ARG A 36 7.54 3.17 22.35
CA ARG A 36 8.40 3.06 21.17
C ARG A 36 9.25 1.80 21.19
N LEU A 37 9.67 1.34 22.36
CA LEU A 37 10.48 0.13 22.53
C LEU A 37 9.67 -1.16 22.45
N ASP A 38 8.35 -1.09 22.63
CA ASP A 38 7.39 -2.11 22.30
C ASP A 38 7.30 -2.28 20.76
N VAL A 39 8.06 -3.24 20.24
CA VAL A 39 8.25 -3.51 18.80
C VAL A 39 7.31 -4.58 18.27
N ASP A 40 6.77 -5.43 19.13
CA ASP A 40 5.76 -6.44 18.77
C ASP A 40 4.32 -6.04 19.14
N LYS A 41 4.15 -4.88 19.79
CA LYS A 41 2.88 -4.22 20.11
C LYS A 41 2.00 -4.97 21.09
N ASP A 42 2.59 -5.80 21.96
CA ASP A 42 1.85 -6.44 23.04
C ASP A 42 1.50 -5.47 24.20
N GLY A 43 1.95 -4.21 24.12
CA GLY A 43 1.67 -3.15 25.09
C GLY A 43 2.62 -3.18 26.30
N LEU A 44 3.58 -4.09 26.30
CA LEU A 44 4.62 -4.23 27.31
C LEU A 44 6.00 -4.10 26.65
N PHE A 45 7.03 -3.96 27.48
CA PHE A 45 8.41 -4.11 27.04
C PHE A 45 8.96 -5.37 27.69
N THR A 46 9.17 -6.41 26.90
CA THR A 46 9.54 -7.75 27.35
C THR A 46 10.88 -8.19 26.77
N THR A 47 11.29 -9.41 27.10
CA THR A 47 12.47 -10.04 26.48
C THR A 47 12.28 -10.28 24.98
N ILE A 48 11.03 -10.33 24.49
CA ILE A 48 10.74 -10.50 23.06
C ILE A 48 11.18 -9.23 22.32
N ASP A 49 10.79 -8.03 22.79
CA ASP A 49 11.21 -6.76 22.20
C ASP A 49 12.72 -6.60 22.14
N ALA A 50 13.38 -6.88 23.26
CA ALA A 50 14.83 -6.80 23.37
C ALA A 50 15.52 -7.78 22.41
N THR A 51 14.97 -8.99 22.26
CA THR A 51 15.52 -10.01 21.35
C THR A 51 15.34 -9.62 19.88
N VAL A 52 14.16 -9.10 19.53
CA VAL A 52 13.88 -8.60 18.18
C VAL A 52 14.82 -7.45 17.82
N LEU A 53 15.00 -6.47 18.73
CA LEU A 53 15.89 -5.33 18.50
C LEU A 53 17.37 -5.76 18.41
N ALA A 54 17.81 -6.68 19.28
CA ALA A 54 19.17 -7.22 19.23
C ALA A 54 19.46 -7.94 17.91
N ARG A 55 18.51 -8.75 17.42
CA ARG A 55 18.61 -9.39 16.10
C ARG A 55 18.65 -8.37 14.98
N TYR A 56 17.83 -7.33 15.04
CA TYR A 56 17.86 -6.25 14.06
C TYR A 56 19.22 -5.55 14.01
N MET A 57 19.78 -5.19 15.16
CA MET A 57 21.12 -4.58 15.28
C MET A 57 22.23 -5.52 14.80
N ALA A 58 22.08 -6.83 15.00
CA ALA A 58 22.98 -7.85 14.49
C ALA A 58 22.80 -8.16 12.99
N GLY A 59 21.93 -7.43 12.28
CA GLY A 59 21.75 -7.55 10.83
C GLY A 59 20.69 -8.57 10.39
N PHE A 60 19.98 -9.21 11.30
CA PHE A 60 18.88 -10.10 10.94
C PHE A 60 17.69 -9.28 10.40
N ARG A 61 17.02 -9.82 9.38
CA ARG A 61 15.88 -9.20 8.69
C ARG A 61 14.83 -10.24 8.37
N ASN A 62 13.61 -9.80 8.05
CA ASN A 62 12.50 -10.67 7.63
C ASN A 62 12.23 -11.78 8.66
N ALA A 63 11.83 -12.98 8.23
CA ALA A 63 11.48 -14.09 9.11
C ALA A 63 12.57 -14.48 10.13
N ALA A 64 13.84 -14.17 9.86
CA ALA A 64 14.93 -14.44 10.79
C ALA A 64 14.88 -13.54 12.04
N LEU A 65 14.20 -12.40 11.96
CA LEU A 65 14.00 -11.47 13.07
C LEU A 65 13.15 -12.10 14.19
N VAL A 66 12.09 -12.81 13.80
CA VAL A 66 11.07 -13.34 14.73
C VAL A 66 11.14 -14.84 14.92
N ARG A 67 12.07 -15.53 14.25
CA ARG A 67 12.17 -16.99 14.29
C ARG A 67 12.31 -17.50 15.72
N GLY A 68 11.43 -18.42 16.10
CA GLY A 68 11.41 -19.04 17.43
C GLY A 68 10.91 -18.13 18.56
N LEU A 69 10.33 -16.97 18.24
CA LEU A 69 9.68 -16.09 19.20
C LEU A 69 8.15 -16.27 19.10
N SER A 70 7.47 -16.26 20.26
CA SER A 70 6.01 -16.33 20.33
C SER A 70 5.45 -14.91 20.34
N ILE A 71 5.29 -14.32 19.16
CA ILE A 71 4.69 -12.98 19.01
C ILE A 71 3.18 -13.14 18.98
N GLU A 72 2.48 -12.52 19.93
CA GLU A 72 1.02 -12.59 19.98
C GLU A 72 0.43 -11.85 18.77
N ASN A 73 -0.30 -12.56 17.92
CA ASN A 73 -0.81 -12.03 16.64
C ASN A 73 -1.96 -11.00 16.78
N ASN A 74 -2.31 -10.58 18.01
CA ASN A 74 -3.55 -9.87 18.30
C ASN A 74 -3.41 -8.34 18.29
N VAL A 75 -2.20 -7.81 18.06
CA VAL A 75 -1.98 -6.36 17.91
C VAL A 75 -1.04 -6.15 16.71
N ALA A 76 -1.43 -5.26 15.80
CA ALA A 76 -0.57 -4.92 14.68
C ALA A 76 0.64 -4.11 15.18
N PRO A 77 1.86 -4.41 14.72
CA PRO A 77 2.23 -5.29 13.60
C PRO A 77 2.58 -6.75 13.99
N PRO A 78 1.85 -7.80 13.54
CA PRO A 78 2.03 -9.16 14.05
C PRO A 78 2.90 -10.05 13.12
N ASN A 79 3.68 -9.46 12.20
CA ASN A 79 4.58 -10.24 11.34
C ASN A 79 5.94 -9.55 11.13
N ALA A 80 6.94 -10.34 10.75
CA ALA A 80 8.33 -9.87 10.67
C ALA A 80 8.56 -8.68 9.73
N ALA A 81 7.79 -8.58 8.64
CA ALA A 81 7.89 -7.46 7.71
C ALA A 81 7.37 -6.16 8.35
N SER A 82 6.26 -6.26 9.06
CA SER A 82 5.63 -5.14 9.75
C SER A 82 6.45 -4.65 10.96
N ILE A 83 7.11 -5.56 11.70
CA ILE A 83 8.11 -5.21 12.74
C ILE A 83 9.34 -4.55 12.14
N THR A 84 9.86 -5.06 11.01
CA THR A 84 11.00 -4.45 10.31
C THR A 84 10.66 -3.01 9.88
N SER A 85 9.46 -2.79 9.33
CA SER A 85 9.00 -1.46 8.95
C SER A 85 8.83 -0.52 10.15
N TYR A 86 8.37 -1.03 11.29
CA TYR A 86 8.27 -0.26 12.53
C TYR A 86 9.64 0.19 13.06
N ILE A 87 10.62 -0.71 13.06
CA ILE A 87 11.99 -0.42 13.52
C ILE A 87 12.69 0.54 12.52
N GLU A 88 12.59 0.29 11.22
CA GLU A 88 13.14 1.16 10.16
C GLU A 88 12.48 2.55 10.15
N GLY A 89 11.20 2.63 10.53
CA GLY A 89 10.47 3.88 10.70
C GLY A 89 10.90 4.70 11.92
N GLY A 90 11.82 4.19 12.75
CA GLY A 90 12.27 4.87 13.97
C GLY A 90 11.34 4.63 15.16
N CYS A 91 10.74 3.44 15.24
CA CYS A 91 9.82 3.03 16.31
C CYS A 91 8.62 3.97 16.44
N VAL A 92 8.05 4.36 15.31
CA VAL A 92 6.72 4.97 15.21
C VAL A 92 5.86 4.02 14.42
N LEU A 93 4.56 3.96 14.73
CA LEU A 93 3.59 3.19 13.96
C LEU A 93 3.49 3.80 12.56
N SER A 94 4.40 3.42 11.66
CA SER A 94 4.23 3.62 10.24
C SER A 94 3.27 2.56 9.77
N THR A 95 2.04 2.97 9.46
CA THR A 95 1.19 2.21 8.53
C THR A 95 2.06 1.80 7.35
N PRO A 96 2.07 0.51 6.92
CA PRO A 96 2.96 0.04 5.87
C PRO A 96 2.64 0.77 4.58
N SER A 97 3.31 1.90 4.34
CA SER A 97 3.36 2.55 3.05
C SER A 97 4.31 1.73 2.17
N PHE A 98 4.27 1.94 0.86
CA PHE A 98 5.38 1.46 0.03
C PHE A 98 6.67 2.06 0.61
N THR A 99 7.48 1.23 1.26
CA THR A 99 8.72 1.60 1.97
C THR A 99 9.73 2.32 1.08
N SER A 100 9.46 2.36 -0.23
CA SER A 100 10.19 3.12 -1.24
C SER A 100 9.29 3.39 -2.45
N LYS A 101 9.60 4.44 -3.23
CA LYS A 101 8.95 4.71 -4.53
C LYS A 101 9.07 3.52 -5.49
N GLN A 102 10.11 2.72 -5.33
CA GLN A 102 10.35 1.50 -6.10
C GLN A 102 9.29 0.43 -5.82
N ALA A 103 8.85 0.28 -4.57
CA ALA A 103 7.77 -0.65 -4.24
C ALA A 103 6.42 -0.18 -4.80
N ALA A 104 6.14 1.13 -4.75
CA ALA A 104 4.96 1.70 -5.40
C ALA A 104 4.98 1.48 -6.91
N ALA A 105 6.14 1.71 -7.56
CA ALA A 105 6.31 1.48 -8.99
C ALA A 105 6.06 0.00 -9.37
N ARG A 106 6.55 -0.96 -8.58
CA ARG A 106 6.30 -2.40 -8.83
C ARG A 106 4.82 -2.75 -8.78
N LEU A 107 4.08 -2.24 -7.79
CA LEU A 107 2.64 -2.46 -7.74
C LEU A 107 1.95 -1.85 -8.95
N LEU A 108 2.25 -0.59 -9.27
CA LEU A 108 1.62 0.09 -10.40
C LEU A 108 1.95 -0.58 -11.73
N GLN A 109 3.16 -1.12 -11.91
CA GLN A 109 3.51 -1.90 -13.12
C GLN A 109 2.63 -3.14 -13.31
N GLN A 110 2.17 -3.76 -12.23
CA GLN A 110 1.27 -4.91 -12.28
C GLN A 110 -0.21 -4.47 -12.41
N GLY A 111 -0.56 -3.36 -11.76
CA GLY A 111 -1.94 -2.88 -11.63
C GLY A 111 -2.39 -1.87 -12.68
N THR A 112 -1.51 -1.26 -13.46
CA THR A 112 -1.86 -0.21 -14.45
C THR A 112 -1.16 -0.42 -15.79
N TRP A 113 -1.60 0.23 -16.87
CA TRP A 113 -0.96 0.15 -18.19
C TRP A 113 0.35 0.95 -18.31
N GLY A 114 0.69 1.72 -17.28
CA GLY A 114 1.88 2.54 -17.17
C GLY A 114 1.67 3.59 -16.09
N ALA A 115 2.66 3.77 -15.21
CA ALA A 115 2.55 4.72 -14.10
C ALA A 115 3.34 5.99 -14.40
N SER A 116 2.71 7.14 -14.19
CA SER A 116 3.39 8.43 -14.20
C SER A 116 4.22 8.65 -12.92
N ASN A 117 5.21 9.55 -12.98
CA ASN A 117 5.98 9.93 -11.79
C ASN A 117 5.10 10.54 -10.68
N ALA A 118 4.01 11.21 -11.06
CA ALA A 118 3.03 11.77 -10.14
C ALA A 118 2.26 10.66 -9.40
N GLU A 119 1.78 9.65 -10.12
CA GLU A 119 1.08 8.50 -9.51
C GLU A 119 1.99 7.66 -8.64
N ILE A 120 3.25 7.45 -9.02
CA ILE A 120 4.23 6.75 -8.18
C ILE A 120 4.43 7.50 -6.87
N THR A 121 4.55 8.83 -6.92
CA THR A 121 4.73 9.67 -5.73
C THR A 121 3.47 9.70 -4.85
N ALA A 122 2.27 9.76 -5.45
CA ALA A 122 1.02 9.69 -4.72
C ALA A 122 0.85 8.31 -4.05
N THR A 123 1.09 7.23 -4.81
CA THR A 123 0.95 5.86 -4.34
C THR A 123 1.98 5.53 -3.26
N SER A 124 3.20 6.07 -3.33
CA SER A 124 4.21 5.84 -2.29
C SER A 124 3.79 6.31 -0.89
N ASN A 125 2.81 7.21 -0.79
CA ASN A 125 2.26 7.67 0.48
C ASN A 125 1.06 6.84 0.97
N LEU A 126 0.61 5.86 0.18
CA LEU A 126 -0.51 4.98 0.51
C LEU A 126 0.00 3.61 0.99
N THR A 127 -0.86 2.91 1.72
CA THR A 127 -0.72 1.46 1.92
C THR A 127 -1.26 0.72 0.68
N PRO A 128 -0.82 -0.53 0.41
CA PRO A 128 -1.37 -1.33 -0.68
C PRO A 128 -2.90 -1.46 -0.63
N ASP A 129 -3.46 -1.72 0.55
CA ASP A 129 -4.92 -1.86 0.73
C ASP A 129 -5.66 -0.55 0.50
N ALA A 130 -5.09 0.59 0.93
CA ALA A 130 -5.66 1.91 0.67
C ALA A 130 -5.67 2.21 -0.83
N TRP A 131 -4.61 1.85 -1.56
CA TRP A 131 -4.57 1.99 -3.02
C TRP A 131 -5.63 1.10 -3.70
N ILE A 132 -5.73 -0.19 -3.32
CA ILE A 132 -6.74 -1.10 -3.88
C ILE A 132 -8.16 -0.57 -3.60
N THR A 133 -8.42 -0.08 -2.39
CA THR A 133 -9.72 0.51 -2.02
C THR A 133 -10.03 1.73 -2.87
N ASP A 134 -9.06 2.62 -3.07
CA ASP A 134 -9.21 3.78 -3.97
C ASP A 134 -9.54 3.35 -5.41
N GLN A 135 -8.93 2.27 -5.93
CA GLN A 135 -9.25 1.75 -7.26
C GLN A 135 -10.71 1.30 -7.40
N PHE A 136 -11.33 0.77 -6.34
CA PHE A 136 -12.73 0.39 -6.37
C PHE A 136 -13.69 1.58 -6.37
N THR A 137 -13.25 2.74 -5.87
CA THR A 137 -14.06 3.97 -5.91
C THR A 137 -14.06 4.65 -7.28
N LYS A 138 -13.12 4.30 -8.17
CA LYS A 138 -13.02 4.95 -9.48
C LYS A 138 -14.23 4.59 -10.36
N PRO A 139 -14.81 5.58 -11.07
CA PRO A 139 -15.89 5.32 -11.99
C PRO A 139 -15.41 4.37 -13.10
N ARG A 140 -16.30 3.48 -13.54
CA ARG A 140 -16.01 2.56 -14.64
C ARG A 140 -15.87 3.36 -15.94
N SER A 141 -14.78 3.14 -16.66
CA SER A 141 -14.62 3.71 -17.99
C SER A 141 -15.55 2.98 -18.98
N LEU A 142 -16.34 3.75 -19.75
CA LEU A 142 -17.34 3.19 -20.67
C LEU A 142 -16.82 3.18 -22.10
N TYR A 143 -16.77 1.98 -22.68
CA TYR A 143 -16.30 1.78 -24.05
C TYR A 143 -17.37 2.14 -25.09
N THR A 144 -18.58 1.63 -24.91
CA THR A 144 -19.67 1.69 -25.90
C THR A 144 -20.08 3.10 -26.30
N PRO A 145 -20.35 4.04 -25.36
CA PRO A 145 -20.85 5.37 -25.75
C PRO A 145 -19.83 6.14 -26.58
N TYR A 146 -18.54 5.97 -26.30
CA TYR A 146 -17.48 6.63 -27.06
C TYR A 146 -17.23 5.95 -28.42
N ALA A 147 -17.38 4.63 -28.49
CA ALA A 147 -17.29 3.93 -29.76
C ALA A 147 -18.45 4.32 -30.69
N GLU A 148 -19.66 4.44 -30.17
CA GLU A 148 -20.85 4.86 -30.92
C GLU A 148 -20.73 6.28 -31.48
N THR A 149 -20.16 7.21 -30.71
CA THR A 149 -19.95 8.59 -31.21
C THR A 149 -18.96 8.62 -32.36
N LEU A 150 -17.85 7.87 -32.27
CA LEU A 150 -16.86 7.78 -33.36
C LEU A 150 -17.41 7.06 -34.59
N ILE A 151 -18.18 5.98 -34.40
CA ILE A 151 -18.86 5.28 -35.50
C ILE A 151 -19.82 6.25 -36.19
N ALA A 152 -20.65 6.98 -35.44
CA ALA A 152 -21.57 7.97 -35.99
C ALA A 152 -20.83 9.06 -36.77
N GLN A 153 -19.72 9.59 -36.23
CA GLN A 153 -18.88 10.58 -36.91
C GLN A 153 -18.31 10.05 -38.24
N ASN A 154 -17.84 8.80 -38.27
CA ASN A 154 -17.35 8.19 -39.51
C ASN A 154 -18.42 8.12 -40.61
N LYS A 155 -19.71 7.95 -40.25
CA LYS A 155 -20.82 7.90 -41.21
C LYS A 155 -21.06 9.25 -41.90
N VAL A 156 -20.95 10.35 -41.15
CA VAL A 156 -21.30 11.71 -41.63
C VAL A 156 -20.11 12.46 -42.22
N ALA A 157 -18.92 12.31 -41.64
CA ALA A 157 -17.75 13.13 -41.97
C ALA A 157 -16.84 12.53 -43.06
N GLY A 158 -17.10 11.30 -43.50
CA GLY A 158 -16.27 10.64 -44.51
C GLY A 158 -14.83 10.44 -44.04
N ASN A 159 -14.61 9.57 -43.06
CA ASN A 159 -13.25 9.23 -42.63
C ASN A 159 -12.50 8.61 -43.83
N PRO A 160 -11.35 9.15 -44.27
CA PRO A 160 -10.64 8.67 -45.46
C PRO A 160 -10.06 7.25 -45.29
N ARG A 161 -9.99 6.74 -44.05
CA ARG A 161 -9.65 5.34 -43.74
C ARG A 161 -10.87 4.43 -43.62
N CYS A 162 -12.08 4.99 -43.78
CA CYS A 162 -13.34 4.27 -43.70
C CYS A 162 -13.96 4.11 -45.08
N ASN A 163 -13.90 2.89 -45.62
CA ASN A 163 -14.53 2.51 -46.88
C ASN A 163 -15.99 2.03 -46.71
N GLN A 164 -16.52 2.01 -45.49
CA GLN A 164 -17.88 1.54 -45.15
C GLN A 164 -18.66 2.61 -44.39
N LEU A 165 -19.03 3.70 -45.08
CA LEU A 165 -19.69 4.86 -44.47
C LEU A 165 -21.04 4.51 -43.83
N ASP A 166 -21.84 3.60 -44.41
CA ASP A 166 -23.13 3.20 -43.83
C ASP A 166 -22.99 2.52 -42.45
N SER A 167 -21.89 1.78 -42.27
CA SER A 167 -21.58 1.07 -41.02
C SER A 167 -20.66 1.88 -40.08
N GLY A 168 -20.04 2.96 -40.56
CA GLY A 168 -19.13 3.82 -39.79
C GLY A 168 -17.82 3.15 -39.39
N CYS A 169 -17.42 2.09 -40.11
CA CYS A 169 -16.21 1.29 -39.90
C CYS A 169 -15.91 0.95 -38.43
N PRO A 170 -16.70 0.08 -37.78
CA PRO A 170 -16.52 -0.27 -36.37
C PRO A 170 -15.10 -0.80 -36.04
N TRP A 171 -14.49 -1.49 -37.01
CA TRP A 171 -13.12 -1.99 -36.92
C TRP A 171 -12.07 -0.88 -36.74
N ALA A 172 -12.31 0.30 -37.32
CA ALA A 172 -11.39 1.44 -37.26
C ALA A 172 -11.42 2.15 -35.90
N VAL A 173 -12.46 1.91 -35.09
CA VAL A 173 -12.66 2.52 -33.78
C VAL A 173 -12.07 1.67 -32.66
N HIS A 174 -12.00 0.35 -32.85
CA HIS A 174 -11.75 -0.57 -31.75
C HIS A 174 -10.33 -0.51 -31.18
N GLY A 175 -9.31 -0.49 -32.05
CA GLY A 175 -7.91 -0.39 -31.64
C GLY A 175 -7.60 0.94 -30.92
N PRO A 176 -7.89 2.10 -31.53
CA PRO A 176 -7.67 3.41 -30.90
C PRO A 176 -8.36 3.57 -29.55
N MET A 177 -9.54 2.96 -29.39
CA MET A 177 -10.28 3.05 -28.15
C MET A 177 -9.60 2.31 -27.00
N PHE A 178 -8.99 1.15 -27.24
CA PHE A 178 -8.18 0.48 -26.23
C PHE A 178 -7.06 1.39 -25.70
N TYR A 179 -6.31 2.03 -26.61
CA TYR A 179 -5.22 2.93 -26.21
C TYR A 179 -5.72 4.18 -25.48
N LYS A 180 -6.84 4.75 -25.92
CA LYS A 180 -7.47 5.88 -25.21
C LYS A 180 -7.80 5.50 -23.76
N MET A 181 -8.42 4.35 -23.55
CA MET A 181 -8.79 3.89 -22.21
C MET A 181 -7.57 3.50 -21.37
N ALA A 182 -6.54 2.93 -21.99
CA ALA A 182 -5.29 2.60 -21.32
C ALA A 182 -4.52 3.85 -20.86
N LEU A 183 -4.57 4.95 -21.62
CA LEU A 183 -3.83 6.19 -21.33
C LEU A 183 -4.63 7.20 -20.50
N GLU A 184 -5.93 7.34 -20.74
CA GLU A 184 -6.79 8.37 -20.13
C GLU A 184 -7.76 7.80 -19.08
N GLY A 185 -7.96 6.48 -19.03
CA GLY A 185 -8.91 5.83 -18.14
C GLY A 185 -8.46 5.87 -16.67
N GLN A 186 -9.39 6.17 -15.77
CA GLN A 186 -9.11 6.26 -14.33
C GLN A 186 -9.18 4.91 -13.60
N ASP A 187 -9.75 3.88 -14.23
CA ASP A 187 -9.99 2.54 -13.65
C ASP A 187 -8.99 1.49 -14.15
N GLN A 188 -7.70 1.85 -14.12
CA GLN A 188 -6.58 1.07 -14.64
C GLN A 188 -6.54 -0.38 -14.11
N LEU A 189 -6.73 -0.57 -12.79
CA LEU A 189 -6.75 -1.90 -12.18
C LEU A 189 -7.88 -2.77 -12.75
N ARG A 190 -9.07 -2.20 -12.93
CA ARG A 190 -10.22 -2.92 -13.48
C ARG A 190 -9.95 -3.36 -14.92
N GLN A 191 -9.32 -2.52 -15.73
CA GLN A 191 -8.97 -2.84 -17.11
C GLN A 191 -7.89 -3.93 -17.20
N ARG A 192 -6.86 -3.88 -16.33
CA ARG A 192 -5.83 -4.92 -16.23
C ARG A 192 -6.41 -6.28 -15.85
N VAL A 193 -7.30 -6.31 -14.85
CA VAL A 193 -8.01 -7.53 -14.43
C VAL A 193 -8.90 -8.06 -15.55
N THR A 194 -9.65 -7.18 -16.21
CA THR A 194 -10.49 -7.56 -17.37
C THR A 194 -9.65 -8.16 -18.49
N ASN A 195 -8.50 -7.57 -18.82
CA ASN A 195 -7.59 -8.13 -19.82
C ASN A 195 -7.02 -9.49 -19.39
N ALA A 196 -6.62 -9.66 -18.13
CA ALA A 196 -6.13 -10.94 -17.63
C ALA A 196 -7.20 -12.05 -17.70
N LEU A 197 -8.45 -11.70 -17.36
CA LEU A 197 -9.60 -12.59 -17.53
C LEU A 197 -9.81 -12.97 -18.99
N LEU A 198 -9.75 -12.01 -19.91
CA LEU A 198 -9.87 -12.26 -21.35
C LEU A 198 -8.75 -13.16 -21.89
N GLN A 199 -7.51 -13.03 -21.41
CA GLN A 199 -6.38 -13.89 -21.80
C GLN A 199 -6.51 -15.33 -21.32
N THR A 200 -7.39 -15.59 -20.33
CA THR A 200 -7.68 -16.95 -19.85
C THR A 200 -8.78 -17.62 -20.67
N LEU A 201 -9.61 -16.83 -21.35
CA LEU A 201 -10.69 -17.33 -22.19
C LEU A 201 -10.13 -17.79 -23.54
N VAL A 202 -10.08 -19.10 -23.76
CA VAL A 202 -9.81 -19.66 -25.08
C VAL A 202 -11.07 -19.54 -25.92
N VAL A 203 -11.14 -18.53 -26.78
CA VAL A 203 -12.18 -18.43 -27.80
C VAL A 203 -11.74 -19.26 -28.99
N SER A 204 -12.25 -20.48 -29.10
CA SER A 204 -12.17 -21.25 -30.34
C SER A 204 -13.19 -20.65 -31.33
N ILE A 205 -12.69 -19.95 -32.35
CA ILE A 205 -13.47 -19.75 -33.58
C ILE A 205 -13.45 -21.09 -34.31
N GLY A 206 -14.59 -21.79 -34.29
CA GLY A 206 -14.87 -22.88 -35.20
C GLY A 206 -15.17 -22.31 -36.57
N ASN A 207 -14.35 -22.68 -37.57
CA ASN A 207 -14.59 -22.40 -38.99
C ASN A 207 -15.74 -23.26 -39.52
#